data_AF-A0AAW1TB52-F1
#
_entry.id   AF-A0AAW1TB52-F1
#
_cell.length_a   1.000
_cell.length_b   1.000
_cell.length_c   1.000
_cell.angle_alpha   90.00
_cell.angle_beta   90.00
_cell.angle_gamma   90.00
#
_symmetry.space_group_name_H-M   'P 1'
#
loop_
_entity.id
_entity.type
_entity.pdbx_description
1 polymer ?
#
loop_
_entity_poly.entity_id
_entity_poly.type
_entity_poly.pdbx_seq_one_letter_code
_entity_poly.pdbx_strand_id
1 'polypeptide(L)'
;MPTSHDHSIVRLPHEWLEDLQHAKSESRRSDRPKVTIPDIIEKANDPRGSGSLEPTSPRSVEACLRLGIEPAELRFIPLEKFMLEEHDAELAQLAFQHVDKIRQERLQSLLEERKRIVDDPEGAAARTHRFASASKAAATQAASPGKNDMVEKEAKRLEVMKRRQERELGQMVSFEVMRKAMQDKAEAKLRQLEARAEEQVRARTQADEEWRKQQRERELERLKADEARDKEVKAIEASRYAKEIEMAKKEADEEKRRRHEAYLREQERIQKAEQARQETERILRDQQAEVDKKKADMVRRDIAREEVKSRKQIEAASKNAEAQAKADARIATALDAGRQMLQKRREEFDSKQRLNEQRRQQQDEAHKQEEEAKKAREALKDQQRKSAYLEAQRKQTDRVSSILSKGMQKQQKLDSLKSHQDHENARRALERRLDLDLKWEKVKEMKRRDMYERHLLLQKIQQETTKAHGLLEQRTALQEARKMANMDASFQRQKLLVAVEKLTTTKNWTSFVGNDGGLNIDAMMH
;
A
#
# COMPACT_ATOMS: atom_id res chain seq x y z
N MET A 1 -16.30 -15.26 -0.31
CA MET A 1 -17.48 -15.77 -1.04
C MET A 1 -16.94 -16.69 -2.12
N PRO A 2 -17.20 -18.00 -2.09
CA PRO A 2 -16.78 -18.88 -3.18
C PRO A 2 -17.68 -18.52 -4.37
N THR A 3 -17.10 -17.88 -5.38
CA THR A 3 -17.78 -17.60 -6.64
C THR A 3 -18.23 -18.94 -7.19
N SER A 4 -19.53 -19.01 -7.49
CA SER A 4 -20.19 -20.10 -8.20
C SER A 4 -19.41 -20.38 -9.47
N HIS A 5 -18.45 -21.30 -9.39
CA HIS A 5 -17.88 -21.96 -10.54
C HIS A 5 -19.06 -22.70 -11.14
N ASP A 6 -19.66 -22.08 -12.15
CA ASP A 6 -20.51 -22.73 -13.13
C ASP A 6 -19.78 -24.03 -13.46
N HIS A 7 -20.29 -25.14 -12.92
CA HIS A 7 -19.72 -26.46 -13.13
C HIS A 7 -19.96 -26.79 -14.60
N SER A 8 -19.13 -26.22 -15.49
CA SER A 8 -18.76 -26.94 -16.69
C SER A 8 -18.22 -28.25 -16.17
N ILE A 9 -19.09 -29.27 -16.23
CA ILE A 9 -18.81 -30.64 -15.81
C ILE A 9 -17.41 -30.93 -16.34
N VAL A 10 -16.43 -31.02 -15.45
CA VAL A 10 -15.04 -31.18 -15.84
C VAL A 10 -14.95 -32.56 -16.43
N ARG A 11 -15.17 -32.66 -17.74
CA ARG A 11 -15.10 -33.93 -18.46
C ARG A 11 -13.69 -34.46 -18.27
N LEU A 12 -13.61 -35.69 -17.80
CA LEU A 12 -12.32 -36.35 -17.68
C LEU A 12 -11.76 -36.55 -19.09
N PRO A 13 -10.42 -36.51 -19.28
CA PRO A 13 -9.83 -36.66 -20.61
C PRO A 13 -10.25 -37.92 -21.38
N HIS A 14 -10.67 -38.98 -20.69
CA HIS A 14 -11.18 -40.21 -21.32
C HIS A 14 -12.62 -40.05 -21.82
N GLU A 15 -13.51 -39.44 -21.04
CA GLU A 15 -14.90 -39.14 -21.43
C GLU A 15 -14.92 -38.24 -22.67
N TRP A 16 -14.11 -37.17 -22.65
CA TRP A 16 -13.93 -36.28 -23.82
C TRP A 16 -13.49 -37.04 -25.08
N LEU A 17 -12.56 -37.98 -24.92
CA LEU A 17 -12.05 -38.78 -26.03
C LEU A 17 -13.14 -39.72 -26.56
N GLU A 18 -13.84 -40.42 -25.67
CA GLU A 18 -14.91 -41.36 -26.02
C GLU A 18 -16.07 -40.65 -26.72
N ASP A 19 -16.51 -39.50 -26.21
CA ASP A 19 -17.59 -38.70 -26.78
C ASP A 19 -17.25 -38.26 -28.22
N LEU A 20 -16.05 -37.72 -28.42
CA LEU A 20 -15.61 -37.30 -29.75
C LEU A 20 -15.42 -38.50 -30.69
N GLN A 21 -14.89 -39.63 -30.22
CA GLN A 21 -14.79 -40.84 -31.03
C GLN A 21 -16.15 -41.41 -31.40
N HIS A 22 -17.11 -41.36 -30.46
CA HIS A 22 -18.48 -41.75 -30.70
C HIS A 22 -19.09 -40.86 -31.79
N ALA A 23 -19.00 -39.53 -31.66
CA ALA A 23 -19.45 -38.57 -32.67
C ALA A 23 -18.78 -38.80 -34.05
N LYS A 24 -17.47 -39.12 -34.08
CA LYS A 24 -16.74 -39.48 -35.30
C LYS A 24 -17.28 -40.76 -35.94
N SER A 25 -17.65 -41.74 -35.13
CA SER A 25 -18.16 -43.05 -35.58
C SER A 25 -19.62 -42.96 -36.06
N GLU A 26 -20.48 -42.23 -35.35
CA GLU A 26 -21.87 -41.98 -35.72
C GLU A 26 -21.97 -41.21 -37.01
N SER A 27 -21.10 -40.22 -37.22
CA SER A 27 -21.04 -39.47 -38.48
C SER A 27 -20.65 -40.29 -39.70
N ARG A 28 -19.96 -41.42 -39.50
CA ARG A 28 -19.70 -42.38 -40.59
C ARG A 28 -20.93 -43.25 -40.89
N ARG A 29 -21.85 -43.41 -39.94
CA ARG A 29 -23.01 -44.29 -40.02
C ARG A 29 -24.31 -43.56 -40.34
N SER A 30 -24.44 -42.29 -39.96
CA SER A 30 -25.68 -41.52 -40.09
C SER A 30 -25.70 -40.65 -41.34
N ASP A 31 -26.87 -40.49 -41.95
CA ASP A 31 -27.13 -39.59 -43.08
C ASP A 31 -27.38 -38.13 -42.67
N ARG A 32 -27.19 -37.80 -41.38
CA ARG A 32 -27.39 -36.44 -40.86
C ARG A 32 -26.33 -35.48 -41.41
N PRO A 33 -26.68 -34.19 -41.62
CA PRO A 33 -25.73 -33.19 -42.08
C PRO A 33 -24.55 -33.06 -41.10
N LYS A 34 -23.34 -33.09 -41.66
CA LYS A 34 -22.08 -33.08 -40.90
C LYS A 34 -21.73 -31.66 -40.50
N VAL A 35 -21.66 -31.41 -39.20
CA VAL A 35 -21.22 -30.14 -38.61
C VAL A 35 -19.69 -30.09 -38.68
N THR A 36 -19.18 -29.08 -39.38
CA THR A 36 -17.76 -28.80 -39.57
C THR A 36 -17.29 -27.65 -38.67
N ILE A 37 -15.97 -27.45 -38.54
CA ILE A 37 -15.40 -26.31 -37.79
C ILE A 37 -15.90 -24.95 -38.30
N PRO A 38 -15.99 -24.69 -39.62
CA PRO A 38 -16.67 -23.49 -40.14
C PRO A 38 -18.09 -23.30 -39.59
N ASP A 39 -18.91 -24.35 -39.59
CA ASP A 39 -20.29 -24.28 -39.05
C ASP A 39 -20.30 -24.02 -37.53
N ILE A 40 -19.29 -24.54 -36.81
CA ILE A 40 -19.11 -24.27 -35.39
C ILE A 40 -18.74 -22.81 -35.16
N ILE A 41 -17.89 -22.20 -35.99
CA ILE A 41 -17.52 -20.79 -35.84
C ILE A 41 -18.75 -19.89 -35.98
N GLU A 42 -19.58 -20.14 -36.99
CA GLU A 42 -20.82 -19.39 -37.19
C GLU A 42 -21.75 -19.51 -35.98
N LYS A 43 -21.94 -20.72 -35.45
CA LYS A 43 -22.77 -20.96 -34.26
C LYS A 43 -22.15 -20.44 -32.97
N ALA A 44 -20.83 -20.54 -32.83
CA ALA A 44 -20.10 -20.16 -31.63
C ALA A 44 -20.12 -18.66 -31.40
N ASN A 45 -20.27 -17.87 -32.46
CA ASN A 45 -20.38 -16.42 -32.40
C ASN A 45 -21.81 -15.93 -32.11
N ASP A 46 -22.82 -16.81 -32.13
CA ASP A 46 -24.18 -16.45 -31.75
C ASP A 46 -24.36 -16.55 -30.22
N PRO A 47 -24.49 -15.42 -29.49
CA PRO A 47 -24.69 -15.44 -28.03
C PRO A 47 -26.02 -16.10 -27.63
N ARG A 48 -26.98 -16.26 -28.56
CA ARG A 48 -28.27 -16.92 -28.33
C ARG A 48 -28.30 -18.36 -28.86
N GLY A 49 -27.19 -18.85 -29.42
CA GLY A 49 -27.08 -20.18 -30.01
C GLY A 49 -27.18 -21.29 -28.95
N SER A 50 -28.37 -21.89 -28.80
CA SER A 50 -28.60 -23.03 -27.88
C SER A 50 -28.16 -24.40 -28.45
N GLY A 51 -27.36 -24.42 -29.52
CA GLY A 51 -26.93 -25.66 -30.18
C GLY A 51 -25.72 -26.33 -29.51
N SER A 52 -25.61 -27.66 -29.66
CA SER A 52 -24.35 -28.37 -29.40
C SER A 52 -23.29 -27.89 -30.40
N LEU A 53 -22.09 -27.58 -29.89
CA LEU A 53 -20.93 -27.20 -30.70
C LEU A 53 -20.07 -28.42 -31.08
N GLU A 54 -20.52 -29.64 -30.76
CA GLU A 54 -19.76 -30.85 -31.05
C GLU A 54 -19.66 -31.08 -32.58
N PRO A 55 -18.45 -31.14 -33.14
CA PRO A 55 -18.28 -31.43 -34.56
C PRO A 55 -18.71 -32.85 -34.84
N THR A 56 -19.47 -33.05 -35.91
CA THR A 56 -19.77 -34.40 -36.40
C THR A 56 -18.92 -34.74 -37.61
N SER A 57 -18.35 -33.78 -38.36
CA SER A 57 -17.47 -34.11 -39.49
C SER A 57 -16.19 -34.84 -39.03
N PRO A 58 -15.82 -36.01 -39.62
CA PRO A 58 -14.68 -36.80 -39.14
C PRO A 58 -13.34 -36.04 -39.13
N ARG A 59 -13.14 -35.10 -40.07
CA ARG A 59 -11.94 -34.26 -40.15
C ARG A 59 -11.94 -33.17 -39.09
N SER A 60 -13.12 -32.65 -38.75
CA SER A 60 -13.29 -31.64 -37.70
C SER A 60 -13.12 -32.25 -36.31
N VAL A 61 -13.66 -33.45 -36.09
CA VAL A 61 -13.40 -34.21 -34.86
C VAL A 61 -11.91 -34.52 -34.72
N GLU A 62 -11.26 -34.96 -35.80
CA GLU A 62 -9.83 -35.24 -35.80
C GLU A 62 -8.99 -34.00 -35.43
N ALA A 63 -9.33 -32.81 -35.93
CA ALA A 63 -8.64 -31.58 -35.56
C ALA A 63 -8.79 -31.25 -34.07
N CYS A 64 -10.00 -31.41 -33.50
CA CYS A 64 -10.23 -31.24 -32.06
C CYS A 64 -9.41 -32.23 -31.23
N LEU A 65 -9.37 -33.51 -31.64
CA LEU A 65 -8.61 -34.56 -30.96
C LEU A 65 -7.10 -34.29 -30.97
N ARG A 66 -6.54 -33.84 -32.09
CA ARG A 66 -5.11 -33.53 -32.24
C ARG A 66 -4.65 -32.32 -31.44
N LEU A 67 -5.49 -31.29 -31.35
CA LEU A 67 -5.18 -30.09 -30.58
C LEU A 67 -5.54 -30.24 -29.10
N GLY A 68 -6.37 -31.23 -28.74
CA GLY A 68 -6.89 -31.39 -27.39
C GLY A 68 -7.83 -30.26 -26.99
N ILE A 69 -8.54 -29.67 -27.96
CA ILE A 69 -9.50 -28.58 -27.74
C ILE A 69 -10.90 -29.19 -27.60
N GLU A 70 -11.61 -28.78 -26.55
CA GLU A 70 -13.00 -29.18 -26.34
C GLU A 70 -13.96 -28.20 -27.01
N PRO A 71 -14.96 -28.70 -27.78
CA PRO A 71 -15.87 -27.82 -28.50
C PRO A 71 -16.70 -26.90 -27.60
N ALA A 72 -16.96 -27.28 -26.34
CA ALA A 72 -17.68 -26.45 -25.38
C ALA A 72 -16.90 -25.16 -25.02
N GLU A 73 -15.57 -25.19 -25.06
CA GLU A 73 -14.70 -24.04 -24.77
C GLU A 73 -14.73 -22.97 -25.87
N LEU A 74 -15.30 -23.31 -27.04
CA LEU A 74 -15.37 -22.40 -28.19
C LEU A 74 -16.59 -21.47 -28.13
N ARG A 75 -17.51 -21.70 -27.19
CA ARG A 75 -18.73 -20.91 -27.03
C ARG A 75 -18.38 -19.46 -26.67
N PHE A 76 -19.01 -18.51 -27.37
CA PHE A 76 -18.91 -17.10 -26.99
C PHE A 76 -19.59 -16.86 -25.65
N ILE A 77 -18.88 -16.18 -24.75
CA ILE A 77 -19.39 -15.77 -23.44
C ILE A 77 -19.60 -14.26 -23.48
N PRO A 78 -20.83 -13.77 -23.27
CA PRO A 78 -21.13 -12.35 -23.40
C PRO A 78 -20.56 -11.54 -22.22
N LEU A 79 -20.26 -10.25 -22.44
CA LEU A 79 -19.63 -9.36 -21.46
C LEU A 79 -20.44 -9.27 -20.16
N GLU A 80 -21.77 -9.34 -20.26
CA GLU A 80 -22.71 -9.29 -19.15
C GLU A 80 -22.43 -10.39 -18.10
N LYS A 81 -21.91 -11.55 -18.51
CA LYS A 81 -21.52 -12.61 -17.56
C LYS A 81 -20.33 -12.17 -16.70
N PHE A 82 -19.33 -11.53 -17.31
CA PHE A 82 -18.13 -11.05 -16.60
C PHE A 82 -18.45 -9.84 -15.71
N MET A 83 -19.41 -9.00 -16.12
CA MET A 83 -19.91 -7.89 -15.29
C MET A 83 -20.51 -8.37 -13.97
N LEU A 84 -21.20 -9.52 -13.99
CA LEU A 84 -21.78 -10.14 -12.78
C LEU A 84 -20.70 -10.71 -11.84
N GLU A 85 -19.58 -11.19 -12.38
CA GLU A 85 -18.50 -11.81 -11.62
C GLU A 85 -17.56 -10.77 -10.98
N GLU A 86 -17.06 -9.82 -11.76
CA GLU A 86 -16.02 -8.88 -11.30
C GLU A 86 -16.58 -7.61 -10.66
N HIS A 87 -17.88 -7.31 -10.84
CA HIS A 87 -18.61 -6.14 -10.29
C HIS A 87 -18.08 -4.76 -10.75
N ASP A 88 -16.94 -4.73 -11.44
CA ASP A 88 -16.29 -3.57 -12.03
C ASP A 88 -16.23 -3.71 -13.55
N ALA A 89 -16.62 -2.65 -14.26
CA ALA A 89 -16.69 -2.62 -15.71
C ALA A 89 -15.34 -2.80 -16.38
N GLU A 90 -14.28 -2.19 -15.83
CA GLU A 90 -12.94 -2.29 -16.42
C GLU A 90 -12.37 -3.70 -16.26
N LEU A 91 -12.53 -4.30 -15.08
CA LEU A 91 -12.09 -5.66 -14.78
C LEU A 91 -12.87 -6.70 -15.60
N ALA A 92 -14.19 -6.54 -15.69
CA ALA A 92 -15.04 -7.39 -16.52
C ALA A 92 -14.63 -7.33 -18.00
N GLN A 93 -14.33 -6.13 -18.51
CA GLN A 93 -13.85 -5.96 -19.88
C GLN A 93 -12.50 -6.63 -20.12
N LEU A 94 -11.57 -6.54 -19.15
CA LEU A 94 -10.27 -7.21 -19.21
C LEU A 94 -10.43 -8.74 -19.25
N ALA A 95 -11.27 -9.30 -18.38
CA ALA A 95 -11.56 -10.74 -18.34
C ALA A 95 -12.20 -11.22 -19.66
N PHE A 96 -13.20 -10.49 -20.15
CA PHE A 96 -13.86 -10.77 -21.42
C PHE A 96 -12.87 -10.78 -22.59
N GLN A 97 -12.05 -9.72 -22.73
CA GLN A 97 -11.06 -9.64 -23.81
C GLN A 97 -10.06 -10.78 -23.76
N HIS A 98 -9.61 -11.17 -22.56
CA HIS A 98 -8.68 -12.27 -22.39
C HIS A 98 -9.28 -13.61 -22.84
N VAL A 99 -10.49 -13.93 -22.37
CA VAL A 99 -11.18 -15.18 -22.71
C VAL A 99 -11.55 -15.21 -24.20
N ASP A 100 -12.07 -14.12 -24.75
CA ASP A 100 -12.44 -14.06 -26.17
C ASP A 100 -11.21 -14.16 -27.08
N LYS A 101 -10.08 -13.55 -26.71
CA LYS A 101 -8.83 -13.71 -27.45
C LYS A 101 -8.38 -15.17 -27.50
N ILE A 102 -8.38 -15.88 -26.37
CA ILE A 102 -8.03 -17.31 -26.33
C ILE A 102 -9.00 -18.13 -27.20
N ARG A 103 -10.29 -17.83 -27.12
CA ARG A 103 -11.32 -18.48 -27.93
C ARG A 103 -11.04 -18.31 -29.43
N GLN A 104 -10.73 -17.09 -29.87
CA GLN A 104 -10.38 -16.78 -31.26
C GLN A 104 -9.11 -17.52 -31.70
N GLU A 105 -8.06 -17.53 -30.88
CA GLU A 105 -6.82 -18.29 -31.15
C GLU A 105 -7.07 -19.80 -31.31
N ARG A 106 -7.94 -20.37 -30.46
CA ARG A 106 -8.35 -21.79 -30.56
C ARG A 106 -9.14 -22.07 -31.83
N LEU A 107 -10.09 -21.21 -32.19
CA LEU A 107 -10.85 -21.34 -33.44
C LEU A 107 -9.96 -21.27 -34.68
N GLN A 108 -8.98 -20.35 -34.69
CA GLN A 108 -8.01 -20.25 -35.76
C GLN A 108 -7.13 -21.51 -35.85
N SER A 109 -6.61 -21.99 -34.72
CA SER A 109 -5.79 -23.21 -34.67
C SER A 109 -6.56 -24.42 -35.22
N LEU A 110 -7.85 -24.54 -34.89
CA LEU A 110 -8.73 -25.60 -35.41
C LEU A 110 -8.95 -25.50 -36.92
N LEU A 111 -9.14 -24.28 -37.45
CA LEU A 111 -9.24 -24.07 -38.90
C LEU A 111 -7.98 -24.50 -39.64
N GLU A 112 -6.82 -24.10 -39.12
CA GLU A 112 -5.51 -24.43 -39.68
C GLU A 112 -5.25 -25.95 -39.65
N GLU A 113 -5.51 -26.62 -38.52
CA GLU A 113 -5.32 -28.07 -38.42
C GLU A 113 -6.33 -28.84 -39.27
N ARG A 114 -7.60 -28.38 -39.35
CA ARG A 114 -8.57 -28.96 -40.28
C ARG A 114 -8.10 -28.84 -41.72
N LYS A 115 -7.64 -27.65 -42.13
CA LYS A 115 -7.11 -27.42 -43.48
C LYS A 115 -5.93 -28.36 -43.75
N ARG A 116 -5.02 -28.49 -42.79
CA ARG A 116 -3.90 -29.43 -42.87
C ARG A 116 -4.32 -30.89 -43.05
N ILE A 117 -5.36 -31.35 -42.34
CA ILE A 117 -5.92 -32.71 -42.50
C ILE A 117 -6.55 -32.89 -43.88
N VAL A 118 -7.16 -31.85 -44.43
CA VAL A 118 -7.76 -31.87 -45.77
C VAL A 118 -6.69 -31.92 -46.86
N ASP A 119 -5.64 -31.09 -46.74
CA ASP A 119 -4.59 -30.91 -47.74
C ASP A 119 -3.60 -32.08 -47.79
N ASP A 120 -3.39 -32.79 -46.66
CA ASP A 120 -2.43 -33.90 -46.57
C ASP A 120 -3.03 -35.13 -45.85
N PRO A 121 -3.91 -35.90 -46.53
CA PRO A 121 -4.57 -37.06 -45.92
C PRO A 121 -3.60 -38.20 -45.58
N GLU A 122 -2.50 -38.37 -46.34
CA GLU A 122 -1.51 -39.43 -46.10
C GLU A 122 -0.45 -39.05 -45.06
N GLY A 123 0.05 -37.81 -45.10
CA GLY A 123 1.01 -37.31 -44.11
C GLY A 123 0.37 -36.94 -42.78
N ALA A 124 -0.95 -36.73 -42.72
CA ALA A 124 -1.69 -36.59 -41.47
C ALA A 124 -1.64 -37.88 -40.62
N ALA A 125 -1.64 -39.07 -41.22
CA ALA A 125 -1.46 -40.34 -40.51
C ALA A 125 0.03 -40.57 -40.14
N ALA A 126 0.95 -40.18 -41.02
CA ALA A 126 2.39 -40.37 -40.81
C ALA A 126 3.01 -39.40 -39.78
N ARG A 127 2.46 -38.20 -39.55
CA ARG A 127 3.02 -37.22 -38.61
C ARG A 127 2.74 -37.53 -37.14
N THR A 128 1.64 -38.22 -36.83
CA THR A 128 1.39 -38.87 -35.53
C THR A 128 2.42 -39.94 -35.18
N HIS A 129 3.30 -40.32 -36.12
CA HIS A 129 4.33 -41.34 -35.93
C HIS A 129 5.76 -40.79 -35.78
N ARG A 130 5.97 -39.46 -35.73
CA ARG A 130 7.35 -38.90 -35.75
C ARG A 130 8.07 -38.80 -34.41
N PHE A 131 7.44 -39.07 -33.26
CA PHE A 131 8.12 -39.00 -31.97
C PHE A 131 8.72 -40.32 -31.45
N ALA A 132 8.52 -41.45 -32.14
CA ALA A 132 9.05 -42.73 -31.68
C ALA A 132 9.32 -43.74 -32.82
N SER A 133 10.21 -43.43 -33.76
CA SER A 133 11.05 -44.42 -34.45
C SER A 133 11.90 -43.78 -35.56
N ALA A 134 13.03 -43.18 -35.18
CA ALA A 134 14.13 -42.95 -36.12
C ALA A 134 15.03 -44.20 -36.16
N SER A 135 14.47 -45.34 -36.58
CA SER A 135 15.26 -46.47 -37.07
C SER A 135 14.33 -47.46 -37.77
N LYS A 136 14.83 -48.02 -38.89
CA LYS A 136 14.24 -49.09 -39.70
C LYS A 136 13.15 -48.67 -40.71
N ALA A 137 13.62 -48.08 -41.81
CA ALA A 137 12.99 -48.24 -43.12
C ALA A 137 14.09 -48.53 -44.15
N ALA A 138 14.42 -49.82 -44.33
CA ALA A 138 15.10 -50.37 -45.51
C ALA A 138 15.34 -51.88 -45.32
N ALA A 139 14.33 -52.70 -45.59
CA ALA A 139 14.52 -54.13 -45.85
C ALA A 139 13.25 -54.72 -46.45
N THR A 140 13.06 -54.55 -47.76
CA THR A 140 12.15 -55.38 -48.57
C THR A 140 12.47 -55.16 -50.04
N GLN A 141 13.25 -56.10 -50.59
CA GLN A 141 13.53 -56.43 -52.01
C GLN A 141 14.92 -57.12 -52.00
N ALA A 142 15.22 -58.24 -52.63
CA ALA A 142 14.49 -59.15 -53.51
C ALA A 142 15.24 -60.51 -53.47
N ALA A 143 14.59 -61.58 -53.94
CA ALA A 143 15.12 -62.92 -54.02
C ALA A 143 16.05 -63.14 -55.22
N SER A 144 17.14 -63.91 -55.04
CA SER A 144 17.66 -64.92 -55.99
C SER A 144 18.94 -65.60 -55.41
N PRO A 145 19.12 -66.93 -55.51
CA PRO A 145 20.31 -67.63 -55.01
C PRO A 145 21.31 -67.94 -56.13
N GLY A 146 22.43 -67.21 -56.16
CA GLY A 146 23.61 -67.51 -56.98
C GLY A 146 24.85 -67.71 -56.12
N LYS A 147 25.53 -68.86 -56.25
CA LYS A 147 26.57 -69.39 -55.35
C LYS A 147 27.94 -68.67 -55.33
N ASN A 148 28.10 -67.50 -55.95
CA ASN A 148 29.37 -66.73 -55.90
C ASN A 148 29.36 -65.49 -54.98
N ASP A 149 28.31 -65.30 -54.18
CA ASP A 149 28.06 -64.04 -53.47
C ASP A 149 28.55 -64.03 -52.01
N MET A 150 29.25 -65.06 -51.53
CA MET A 150 29.56 -65.17 -50.09
C MET A 150 30.71 -64.23 -49.66
N VAL A 151 31.72 -64.04 -50.52
CA VAL A 151 32.91 -63.21 -50.22
C VAL A 151 32.61 -61.72 -50.37
N GLU A 152 31.85 -61.32 -51.40
CA GLU A 152 31.41 -59.94 -51.56
C GLU A 152 30.36 -59.52 -50.51
N LYS A 153 29.53 -60.46 -50.04
CA LYS A 153 28.64 -60.22 -48.89
C LYS A 153 29.40 -60.03 -47.58
N GLU A 154 30.54 -60.69 -47.38
CA GLU A 154 31.38 -60.45 -46.20
C GLU A 154 32.08 -59.09 -46.26
N ALA A 155 32.62 -58.69 -47.42
CA ALA A 155 33.20 -57.37 -47.61
C ALA A 155 32.17 -56.24 -47.42
N LYS A 156 30.97 -56.38 -48.01
CA LYS A 156 29.85 -55.45 -47.79
C LYS A 156 29.35 -55.47 -46.34
N ARG A 157 29.37 -56.61 -45.65
CA ARG A 157 29.04 -56.68 -44.20
C ARG A 157 30.05 -55.93 -43.35
N LEU A 158 31.35 -56.05 -43.64
CA LEU A 158 32.40 -55.33 -42.92
C LEU A 158 32.34 -53.83 -43.20
N GLU A 159 32.05 -53.42 -44.43
CA GLU A 159 31.87 -52.01 -44.78
C GLU A 159 30.59 -51.41 -44.16
N VAL A 160 29.49 -52.18 -44.13
CA VAL A 160 28.26 -51.79 -43.43
C VAL A 160 28.47 -51.73 -41.92
N MET A 161 29.29 -52.62 -41.34
CA MET A 161 29.66 -52.56 -39.92
C MET A 161 30.50 -51.32 -39.61
N LYS A 162 31.51 -51.00 -40.44
CA LYS A 162 32.31 -49.76 -40.31
C LYS A 162 31.46 -48.50 -40.45
N ARG A 163 30.60 -48.41 -41.48
CA ARG A 163 29.66 -47.28 -41.65
C ARG A 163 28.63 -47.17 -40.53
N ARG A 164 28.31 -48.28 -39.86
CA ARG A 164 27.44 -48.29 -38.68
C ARG A 164 28.19 -47.77 -37.46
N GLN A 165 29.41 -48.24 -37.22
CA GLN A 165 30.27 -47.75 -36.15
C GLN A 165 30.59 -46.26 -36.32
N GLU A 166 30.87 -45.79 -37.54
CA GLU A 166 31.07 -44.37 -37.85
C GLU A 166 29.81 -43.53 -37.62
N ARG A 167 28.62 -44.07 -37.89
CA ARG A 167 27.35 -43.40 -37.58
C ARG A 167 27.03 -43.38 -36.09
N GLU A 168 27.35 -44.44 -35.35
CA GLU A 168 27.19 -44.52 -33.90
C GLU A 168 28.19 -43.57 -33.19
N LEU A 169 29.44 -43.48 -33.67
CA LEU A 169 30.42 -42.48 -33.24
C LEU A 169 29.97 -41.06 -33.59
N GLY A 170 29.47 -40.83 -34.81
CA GLY A 170 28.92 -39.53 -35.22
C GLY A 170 27.72 -39.11 -34.37
N GLN A 171 26.86 -40.06 -33.99
CA GLN A 171 25.76 -39.81 -33.07
C GLN A 171 26.26 -39.47 -31.67
N MET A 172 27.19 -40.24 -31.09
CA MET A 172 27.78 -39.89 -29.79
C MET A 172 28.44 -38.51 -29.79
N VAL A 173 29.25 -38.20 -30.81
CA VAL A 173 29.90 -36.89 -30.93
C VAL A 173 28.85 -35.78 -31.08
N SER A 174 27.77 -36.00 -31.83
CA SER A 174 26.68 -35.01 -31.95
C SER A 174 25.96 -34.77 -30.62
N PHE A 175 25.77 -35.81 -29.79
CA PHE A 175 25.19 -35.69 -28.47
C PHE A 175 26.13 -34.98 -27.49
N GLU A 176 27.43 -35.24 -27.55
CA GLU A 176 28.43 -34.54 -26.74
C GLU A 176 28.55 -33.07 -27.11
N VAL A 177 28.56 -32.75 -28.41
CA VAL A 177 28.55 -31.38 -28.91
C VAL A 177 27.26 -30.65 -28.52
N MET A 178 26.10 -31.30 -28.63
CA MET A 178 24.82 -30.70 -28.24
C MET A 178 24.71 -30.51 -26.73
N ARG A 179 25.22 -31.45 -25.94
CA ARG A 179 25.29 -31.34 -24.47
C ARG A 179 26.20 -30.20 -24.04
N LYS A 180 27.38 -30.08 -24.64
CA LYS A 180 28.32 -28.99 -24.37
C LYS A 180 27.73 -27.63 -24.78
N ALA A 181 27.11 -27.53 -25.95
CA ALA A 181 26.43 -26.31 -26.37
C ALA A 181 25.25 -25.91 -25.45
N MET A 182 24.56 -26.88 -24.84
CA MET A 182 23.53 -26.62 -23.83
C MET A 182 24.12 -26.16 -22.50
N GLN A 183 25.26 -26.72 -22.09
CA GLN A 183 26.02 -26.27 -20.92
C GLN A 183 26.55 -24.84 -21.12
N ASP A 184 27.17 -24.54 -22.26
CA ASP A 184 27.68 -23.21 -22.59
C ASP A 184 26.55 -22.16 -22.64
N LYS A 185 25.37 -22.53 -23.17
CA LYS A 185 24.18 -21.67 -23.16
C LYS A 185 23.61 -21.46 -21.75
N ALA A 186 23.66 -22.46 -20.89
CA ALA A 186 23.23 -22.35 -19.49
C ALA A 186 24.20 -21.46 -18.69
N GLU A 187 25.50 -21.64 -18.87
CA GLU A 187 26.54 -20.81 -18.26
C GLU A 187 26.49 -19.36 -18.74
N ALA A 188 26.27 -19.13 -20.04
CA ALA A 188 26.10 -17.77 -20.58
C ALA A 188 24.86 -17.06 -20.00
N LYS A 189 23.74 -17.78 -19.82
CA LYS A 189 22.55 -17.24 -19.17
C LYS A 189 22.78 -16.95 -17.68
N LEU A 190 23.48 -17.83 -16.97
CA LEU A 190 23.87 -17.61 -15.57
C LEU A 190 24.75 -16.36 -15.44
N ARG A 191 25.79 -16.22 -16.27
CA ARG A 191 26.64 -15.02 -16.29
C ARG A 191 25.87 -13.73 -16.61
N GLN A 192 24.90 -13.77 -17.53
CA GLN A 192 24.07 -12.60 -17.83
C GLN A 192 23.14 -12.21 -16.66
N LEU A 193 22.60 -13.20 -15.94
CA LEU A 193 21.79 -12.95 -14.76
C LEU A 193 22.62 -12.42 -13.59
N GLU A 194 23.82 -12.97 -13.39
CA GLU A 194 24.77 -12.54 -12.37
C GLU A 194 25.26 -11.11 -12.63
N ALA A 195 25.64 -10.78 -13.87
CA ALA A 195 26.02 -9.41 -14.25
C ALA A 195 24.89 -8.39 -14.02
N ARG A 196 23.64 -8.73 -14.36
CA ARG A 196 22.48 -7.88 -14.09
C ARG A 196 22.20 -7.74 -12.59
N ALA A 197 22.41 -8.79 -11.81
CA ALA A 197 22.26 -8.75 -10.36
C ALA A 197 23.34 -7.87 -9.72
N GLU A 198 24.59 -7.97 -10.16
CA GLU A 198 25.69 -7.11 -9.71
C GLU A 198 25.47 -5.65 -10.06
N GLU A 199 24.97 -5.34 -11.27
CA GLU A 199 24.60 -3.97 -11.66
C GLU A 199 23.48 -3.42 -10.79
N GLN A 200 22.45 -4.22 -10.48
CA GLN A 200 21.37 -3.81 -9.58
C GLN A 200 21.85 -3.59 -8.14
N VAL A 201 22.77 -4.43 -7.64
CA VAL A 201 23.37 -4.25 -6.32
C VAL A 201 24.20 -2.97 -6.29
N ARG A 202 25.04 -2.71 -7.31
CA ARG A 202 25.82 -1.47 -7.42
C ARG A 202 24.94 -0.23 -7.49
N ALA A 203 23.86 -0.27 -8.27
CA ALA A 203 22.90 0.83 -8.36
C ALA A 203 22.19 1.08 -7.02
N ARG A 204 21.80 0.02 -6.29
CA ARG A 204 21.21 0.16 -4.94
C ARG A 204 22.22 0.74 -3.94
N THR A 205 23.46 0.29 -3.95
CA THR A 205 24.49 0.84 -3.06
C THR A 205 24.77 2.31 -3.34
N GLN A 206 24.80 2.72 -4.62
CA GLN A 206 24.96 4.13 -5.00
C GLN A 206 23.76 4.98 -4.59
N ALA A 207 22.54 4.49 -4.82
CA ALA A 207 21.31 5.17 -4.38
C ALA A 207 21.23 5.30 -2.85
N ASP A 208 21.63 4.27 -2.10
CA ASP A 208 21.68 4.30 -0.63
C ASP A 208 22.75 5.27 -0.11
N GLU A 209 23.91 5.37 -0.77
CA GLU A 209 24.95 6.33 -0.43
C GLU A 209 24.52 7.78 -0.72
N GLU A 210 23.87 8.02 -1.85
CA GLU A 210 23.28 9.32 -2.21
C GLU A 210 22.17 9.72 -1.23
N TRP A 211 21.30 8.78 -0.87
CA TRP A 211 20.25 9.00 0.12
C TRP A 211 20.84 9.32 1.51
N ARG A 212 21.91 8.62 1.93
CA ARG A 212 22.64 8.91 3.18
C ARG A 212 23.37 10.25 3.15
N LYS A 213 23.83 10.72 1.98
CA LYS A 213 24.41 12.06 1.83
C LYS A 213 23.34 13.13 1.93
N GLN A 214 22.21 12.96 1.23
CA GLN A 214 21.07 13.88 1.29
C GLN A 214 20.45 13.97 2.69
N GLN A 215 20.39 12.86 3.44
CA GLN A 215 19.95 12.87 4.83
C GLN A 215 20.90 13.67 5.72
N ARG A 216 22.21 13.44 5.58
CA ARG A 216 23.22 14.20 6.32
C ARG A 216 23.18 15.69 5.98
N GLU A 217 23.00 16.06 4.72
CA GLU A 217 22.84 17.46 4.30
C GLU A 217 21.58 18.10 4.90
N ARG A 218 20.44 17.40 4.89
CA ARG A 218 19.19 17.88 5.50
C ARG A 218 19.29 18.03 7.01
N GLU A 219 19.99 17.13 7.70
CA GLU A 219 20.26 17.26 9.14
C GLU A 219 21.20 18.43 9.43
N LEU A 220 22.24 18.63 8.61
CA LEU A 220 23.17 19.76 8.74
C LEU A 220 22.48 21.11 8.47
N GLU A 221 21.55 21.17 7.51
CA GLU A 221 20.74 22.35 7.25
C GLU A 221 19.75 22.65 8.39
N ARG A 222 19.09 21.63 8.95
CA ARG A 222 18.23 21.80 10.13
C ARG A 222 19.03 22.30 11.33
N LEU A 223 20.20 21.72 11.59
CA LEU A 223 21.08 22.14 12.68
C LEU A 223 21.54 23.60 12.50
N LYS A 224 21.91 24.01 11.29
CA LYS A 224 22.26 25.40 10.98
C LYS A 224 21.08 26.37 11.14
N ALA A 225 19.87 25.96 10.76
CA ALA A 225 18.67 26.77 10.91
C ALA A 225 18.25 26.94 12.38
N ASP A 226 18.42 25.88 13.19
CA ASP A 226 18.13 25.92 14.62
C ASP A 226 19.19 26.72 15.39
N GLU A 227 20.49 26.58 15.04
CA GLU A 227 21.54 27.45 15.59
C GLU A 227 21.34 28.94 15.25
N ALA A 228 20.79 29.25 14.07
CA ALA A 228 20.47 30.62 13.69
C ALA A 228 19.31 31.18 14.53
N ARG A 229 18.26 30.39 14.77
CA ARG A 229 17.14 30.78 15.64
C ARG A 229 17.58 30.95 17.09
N ASP A 230 18.43 30.08 17.60
CA ASP A 230 18.96 30.19 18.96
C ASP A 230 19.85 31.41 19.14
N LYS A 231 20.61 31.81 18.11
CA LYS A 231 21.39 33.06 18.10
C LYS A 231 20.49 34.29 18.10
N GLU A 232 19.38 34.27 17.35
CA GLU A 232 18.40 35.35 17.35
C GLU A 232 17.68 35.49 18.70
N VAL A 233 17.28 34.37 19.32
CA VAL A 233 16.66 34.37 20.65
C VAL A 233 17.63 34.88 21.72
N LYS A 234 18.88 34.40 21.72
CA LYS A 234 19.94 34.89 22.64
C LYS A 234 20.25 36.37 22.44
N ALA A 235 20.22 36.88 21.20
CA ALA A 235 20.42 38.31 20.93
C ALA A 235 19.26 39.17 21.46
N ILE A 236 18.01 38.69 21.33
CA ILE A 236 16.83 39.36 21.87
C ILE A 236 16.87 39.37 23.40
N GLU A 237 17.21 38.24 24.04
CA GLU A 237 17.34 38.13 25.50
C GLU A 237 18.50 38.99 26.05
N ALA A 238 19.66 38.99 25.39
CA ALA A 238 20.78 39.86 25.76
C ALA A 238 20.41 41.36 25.63
N SER A 239 19.62 41.73 24.62
CA SER A 239 19.13 43.11 24.47
C SER A 239 18.12 43.52 25.54
N ARG A 240 17.32 42.58 26.05
CA ARG A 240 16.37 42.80 27.15
C ARG A 240 17.10 42.91 28.49
N TYR A 241 18.05 42.01 28.74
CA TYR A 241 18.88 42.03 29.95
C TYR A 241 19.75 43.29 30.04
N ALA A 242 20.31 43.77 28.91
CA ALA A 242 21.06 45.02 28.87
C ALA A 242 20.19 46.25 29.21
N LYS A 243 18.94 46.28 28.73
CA LYS A 243 17.98 47.36 29.05
C LYS A 243 17.51 47.30 30.51
N GLU A 244 17.32 46.11 31.08
CA GLU A 244 16.99 45.94 32.49
C GLU A 244 18.13 46.38 33.43
N ILE A 245 19.39 46.06 33.09
CA ILE A 245 20.56 46.53 33.85
C ILE A 245 20.70 48.06 33.79
N GLU A 246 20.43 48.67 32.63
CA GLU A 246 20.51 50.12 32.47
C GLU A 246 19.42 50.85 33.26
N MET A 247 18.20 50.31 33.27
CA MET A 247 17.09 50.83 34.08
C MET A 247 17.36 50.66 35.59
N ALA A 248 17.86 49.50 36.02
CA ALA A 248 18.20 49.24 37.42
C ALA A 248 19.35 50.13 37.93
N LYS A 249 20.34 50.47 37.09
CA LYS A 249 21.40 51.42 37.45
C LYS A 249 20.86 52.85 37.59
N LYS A 250 19.97 53.29 36.70
CA LYS A 250 19.32 54.60 36.80
C LYS A 250 18.47 54.72 38.06
N GLU A 251 17.68 53.68 38.39
CA GLU A 251 16.90 53.65 39.63
C GLU A 251 17.79 53.64 40.89
N ALA A 252 18.91 52.89 40.89
CA ALA A 252 19.85 52.87 42.01
C ALA A 252 20.57 54.21 42.23
N ASP A 253 20.88 54.95 41.15
CA ASP A 253 21.51 56.27 41.24
C ASP A 253 20.50 57.35 41.70
N GLU A 254 19.24 57.24 41.29
CA GLU A 254 18.14 58.09 41.79
C GLU A 254 17.80 57.80 43.26
N GLU A 255 17.89 56.55 43.70
CA GLU A 255 17.68 56.17 45.09
C GLU A 255 18.83 56.65 46.00
N LYS A 256 20.08 56.60 45.52
CA LYS A 256 21.24 57.20 46.22
C LYS A 256 21.11 58.72 46.35
N ARG A 257 20.61 59.40 45.31
CA ARG A 257 20.33 60.85 45.37
C ARG A 257 19.25 61.19 46.38
N ARG A 258 18.14 60.43 46.43
CA ARG A 258 17.08 60.60 47.44
C ARG A 258 17.56 60.34 48.87
N ARG A 259 18.42 59.33 49.08
CA ARG A 259 19.00 59.03 50.40
C ARG A 259 19.99 60.11 50.87
N HIS A 260 20.78 60.68 49.95
CA HIS A 260 21.71 61.77 50.28
C HIS A 260 20.97 63.08 50.61
N GLU A 261 19.90 63.40 49.89
CA GLU A 261 19.07 64.58 50.16
C GLU A 261 18.28 64.46 51.48
N ALA A 262 17.83 63.25 51.83
CA ALA A 262 17.20 62.97 53.12
C ALA A 262 18.19 63.05 54.30
N TYR A 263 19.42 62.56 54.11
CA TYR A 263 20.49 62.64 55.11
C TYR A 263 20.92 64.08 55.42
N LEU A 264 21.01 64.95 54.40
CA LEU A 264 21.35 66.37 54.57
C LEU A 264 20.24 67.15 55.30
N ARG A 265 18.96 66.89 54.98
CA ARG A 265 17.82 67.52 55.68
C ARG A 265 17.68 67.05 57.13
N GLU A 266 18.10 65.83 57.45
CA GLU A 266 18.12 65.31 58.83
C GLU A 266 19.29 65.90 59.63
N GLN A 267 20.48 66.08 59.04
CA GLN A 267 21.59 66.78 59.70
C GLN A 267 21.28 68.27 59.98
N GLU A 268 20.58 68.96 59.08
CA GLU A 268 20.17 70.36 59.31
C GLU A 268 19.12 70.49 60.43
N ARG A 269 18.22 69.50 60.59
CA ARG A 269 17.29 69.45 61.73
C ARG A 269 18.01 69.21 63.06
N ILE A 270 19.02 68.34 63.05
CA ILE A 270 19.82 68.02 64.26
C ILE A 270 20.64 69.24 64.68
N GLN A 271 21.33 69.92 63.76
CA GLN A 271 22.13 71.11 64.08
C GLN A 271 21.27 72.29 64.56
N LYS A 272 20.07 72.50 63.99
CA LYS A 272 19.14 73.52 64.48
C LYS A 272 18.55 73.17 65.85
N ALA A 273 18.32 71.89 66.13
CA ALA A 273 17.86 71.44 67.46
C ALA A 273 18.96 71.56 68.52
N GLU A 274 20.23 71.38 68.14
CA GLU A 274 21.39 71.52 69.03
C GLU A 274 21.71 73.00 69.33
N GLN A 275 21.62 73.88 68.33
CA GLN A 275 21.76 75.33 68.51
C GLN A 275 20.64 75.91 69.39
N ALA A 276 19.40 75.46 69.20
CA ALA A 276 18.28 75.84 70.07
C ALA A 276 18.47 75.35 71.51
N ARG A 277 19.04 74.14 71.72
CA ARG A 277 19.38 73.62 73.05
C ARG A 277 20.48 74.45 73.73
N GLN A 278 21.55 74.79 73.01
CA GLN A 278 22.65 75.60 73.52
C GLN A 278 22.22 77.04 73.87
N GLU A 279 21.32 77.64 73.08
CA GLU A 279 20.73 78.94 73.39
C GLU A 279 19.82 78.89 74.62
N THR A 280 19.01 77.83 74.77
CA THR A 280 18.20 77.64 76.00
C THR A 280 19.04 77.35 77.23
N GLU A 281 20.16 76.63 77.11
CA GLU A 281 21.07 76.34 78.23
C GLU A 281 21.87 77.59 78.66
N ARG A 282 22.22 78.47 77.72
CA ARG A 282 22.84 79.77 78.01
C ARG A 282 21.88 80.70 78.75
N ILE A 283 20.62 80.79 78.30
CA ILE A 283 19.57 81.60 78.94
C ILE A 283 19.25 81.09 80.36
N LEU A 284 19.25 79.78 80.60
CA LEU A 284 19.06 79.19 81.93
C LEU A 284 20.26 79.41 82.87
N ARG A 285 21.51 79.36 82.37
CA ARG A 285 22.71 79.70 83.16
C ARG A 285 22.75 81.18 83.55
N ASP A 286 22.39 82.08 82.62
CA ASP A 286 22.37 83.52 82.86
C ASP A 286 21.28 83.89 83.87
N GLN A 287 20.11 83.24 83.83
CA GLN A 287 19.03 83.41 84.81
C GLN A 287 19.39 82.87 86.21
N GLN A 288 20.15 81.77 86.31
CA GLN A 288 20.60 81.23 87.59
C GLN A 288 21.68 82.12 88.26
N ALA A 289 22.61 82.68 87.47
CA ALA A 289 23.62 83.63 87.96
C ALA A 289 23.03 84.98 88.42
N GLU A 290 21.91 85.40 87.82
CA GLU A 290 21.21 86.63 88.20
C GLU A 290 20.36 86.46 89.48
N VAL A 291 19.82 85.26 89.72
CA VAL A 291 19.10 84.90 90.96
C VAL A 291 20.05 84.81 92.16
N ASP A 292 21.25 84.26 91.97
CA ASP A 292 22.26 84.16 93.04
C ASP A 292 22.86 85.53 93.40
N LYS A 293 23.00 86.44 92.42
CA LYS A 293 23.33 87.86 92.67
C LYS A 293 22.21 88.62 93.40
N LYS A 294 20.94 88.37 93.08
CA LYS A 294 19.78 89.02 93.73
C LYS A 294 19.55 88.52 95.17
N LYS A 295 19.90 87.28 95.51
CA LYS A 295 19.85 86.76 96.89
C LYS A 295 20.93 87.36 97.80
N ALA A 296 22.12 87.67 97.28
CA ALA A 296 23.20 88.32 98.04
C ALA A 296 22.93 89.81 98.33
N ASP A 297 22.17 90.48 97.46
CA ASP A 297 21.83 91.91 97.55
C ASP A 297 20.53 92.19 98.36
N MET A 298 19.71 91.15 98.61
CA MET A 298 18.47 91.20 99.40
C MET A 298 18.75 91.17 100.91
N VAL A 299 19.71 90.37 101.36
CA VAL A 299 20.12 90.30 102.79
C VAL A 299 20.74 91.62 103.30
N ARG A 300 21.30 92.45 102.40
CA ARG A 300 21.90 93.76 102.75
C ARG A 300 20.89 94.92 102.78
N ARG A 301 19.66 94.76 102.26
CA ARG A 301 18.65 95.85 102.20
C ARG A 301 17.44 95.64 103.12
N ASP A 302 17.30 94.45 103.71
CA ASP A 302 16.21 94.14 104.66
C ASP A 302 16.50 94.57 106.11
N ILE A 303 17.75 94.88 106.48
CA ILE A 303 18.09 95.44 107.80
C ILE A 303 17.73 96.95 107.92
N ALA A 304 17.36 97.62 106.82
CA ALA A 304 17.21 99.08 106.78
C ALA A 304 15.84 99.60 106.28
N ARG A 305 14.80 98.76 106.17
CA ARG A 305 13.47 99.16 105.61
C ARG A 305 12.24 98.89 106.50
N GLU A 306 12.40 98.34 107.71
CA GLU A 306 11.28 98.10 108.62
C GLU A 306 10.86 99.34 109.46
N GLU A 307 11.65 100.41 109.53
CA GLU A 307 11.37 101.49 110.50
C GLU A 307 10.58 102.71 109.96
N VAL A 308 10.28 102.81 108.66
CA VAL A 308 9.76 104.09 108.08
C VAL A 308 8.39 103.99 107.35
N LYS A 309 7.80 102.80 107.14
CA LYS A 309 6.58 102.67 106.30
C LYS A 309 5.24 102.49 107.03
N SER A 310 5.22 102.44 108.37
CA SER A 310 3.97 102.22 109.14
C SER A 310 3.17 103.49 109.48
N ARG A 311 3.67 104.71 109.15
CA ARG A 311 3.08 105.97 109.64
C ARG A 311 2.25 106.80 108.64
N LYS A 312 2.06 106.39 107.38
CA LYS A 312 1.43 107.28 106.36
C LYS A 312 0.29 106.71 105.51
N GLN A 313 -0.26 105.53 105.82
CA GLN A 313 -1.34 104.92 105.00
C GLN A 313 -2.75 105.00 105.60
N ILE A 314 -2.95 105.64 106.76
CA ILE A 314 -4.27 105.70 107.43
C ILE A 314 -5.11 106.92 106.98
N GLU A 315 -4.54 107.89 106.26
CA GLU A 315 -5.23 109.18 106.01
C GLU A 315 -5.96 109.29 104.65
N ALA A 316 -5.89 108.29 103.77
CA ALA A 316 -6.45 108.38 102.41
C ALA A 316 -7.87 107.81 102.24
N ALA A 317 -8.46 107.23 103.29
CA ALA A 317 -9.74 106.52 103.22
C ALA A 317 -10.99 107.43 103.23
N SER A 318 -10.87 108.73 103.50
CA SER A 318 -12.02 109.64 103.64
C SER A 318 -12.51 110.30 102.35
N LYS A 319 -11.82 110.13 101.21
CA LYS A 319 -12.23 110.73 99.91
C LYS A 319 -13.03 109.78 99.00
N ASN A 320 -13.44 108.63 99.54
CA ASN A 320 -14.09 107.54 98.79
C ASN A 320 -15.63 107.62 98.72
N ALA A 321 -16.23 108.78 98.99
CA ALA A 321 -17.70 108.91 98.99
C ALA A 321 -18.27 109.67 97.77
N GLU A 322 -17.50 110.54 97.11
CA GLU A 322 -18.00 111.36 95.98
C GLU A 322 -17.85 110.69 94.60
N ALA A 323 -17.13 109.56 94.51
CA ALA A 323 -16.81 108.90 93.23
C ALA A 323 -17.90 107.93 92.71
N GLN A 324 -18.84 107.49 93.56
CA GLN A 324 -19.82 106.47 93.19
C GLN A 324 -20.93 106.96 92.24
N ALA A 325 -21.30 108.24 92.27
CA ALA A 325 -22.35 108.78 91.39
C ALA A 325 -21.96 108.87 89.90
N LYS A 326 -20.65 108.77 89.56
CA LYS A 326 -20.15 108.80 88.17
C LYS A 326 -19.99 107.40 87.53
N ALA A 327 -20.20 106.32 88.29
CA ALA A 327 -20.02 104.95 87.80
C ALA A 327 -21.25 104.43 87.03
N ASP A 328 -22.47 104.79 87.45
CA ASP A 328 -23.71 104.22 86.88
C ASP A 328 -23.99 104.69 85.44
N ALA A 329 -23.53 105.88 85.05
CA ALA A 329 -23.66 106.39 83.68
C ALA A 329 -22.80 105.62 82.65
N ARG A 330 -21.75 104.91 83.07
CA ARG A 330 -20.88 104.11 82.17
C ARG A 330 -21.45 102.73 81.86
N ILE A 331 -22.32 102.21 82.72
CA ILE A 331 -22.92 100.87 82.59
C ILE A 331 -23.94 100.84 81.44
N ALA A 332 -24.68 101.94 81.21
CA ALA A 332 -25.66 102.02 80.13
C ALA A 332 -25.00 101.99 78.72
N THR A 333 -23.87 102.68 78.54
CA THR A 333 -23.13 102.70 77.26
C THR A 333 -22.44 101.38 76.91
N ALA A 334 -22.18 100.49 77.89
CA ALA A 334 -21.56 99.19 77.65
C ALA A 334 -22.54 98.13 77.13
N LEU A 335 -23.84 98.27 77.44
CA LEU A 335 -24.87 97.31 77.04
C LEU A 335 -25.25 97.41 75.55
N ASP A 336 -25.27 98.62 74.98
CA ASP A 336 -25.56 98.81 73.55
C ASP A 336 -24.39 98.38 72.63
N ALA A 337 -23.14 98.53 73.08
CA ALA A 337 -21.97 98.01 72.37
C ALA A 337 -21.96 96.46 72.32
N GLY A 338 -22.48 95.80 73.37
CA GLY A 338 -22.60 94.33 73.40
C GLY A 338 -23.60 93.78 72.38
N ARG A 339 -24.69 94.51 72.10
CA ARG A 339 -25.73 94.08 71.15
C ARG A 339 -25.26 94.11 69.69
N GLN A 340 -24.51 95.14 69.29
CA GLN A 340 -23.98 95.25 67.93
C GLN A 340 -22.92 94.20 67.60
N MET A 341 -22.15 93.74 68.59
CA MET A 341 -21.14 92.70 68.41
C MET A 341 -21.76 91.30 68.21
N LEU A 342 -22.91 91.04 68.84
CA LEU A 342 -23.67 89.79 68.66
C LEU A 342 -24.31 89.70 67.27
N GLN A 343 -24.78 90.81 66.69
CA GLN A 343 -25.33 90.83 65.33
C GLN A 343 -24.26 90.52 64.27
N LYS A 344 -23.08 91.15 64.36
CA LYS A 344 -21.96 90.86 63.44
C LYS A 344 -21.49 89.41 63.53
N ARG A 345 -21.46 88.83 64.73
CA ARG A 345 -21.13 87.39 64.91
C ARG A 345 -22.16 86.44 64.27
N ARG A 346 -23.44 86.81 64.21
CA ARG A 346 -24.46 86.02 63.48
C ARG A 346 -24.26 86.08 61.98
N GLU A 347 -24.04 87.28 61.43
CA GLU A 347 -23.83 87.46 59.99
C GLU A 347 -22.54 86.76 59.49
N GLU A 348 -21.47 86.78 60.28
CA GLU A 348 -20.24 86.04 59.97
C GLU A 348 -20.41 84.51 60.05
N PHE A 349 -21.27 84.03 60.96
CA PHE A 349 -21.59 82.60 61.08
C PHE A 349 -22.42 82.12 59.89
N ASP A 350 -23.43 82.89 59.49
CA ASP A 350 -24.29 82.57 58.35
C ASP A 350 -23.53 82.65 57.01
N SER A 351 -22.63 83.64 56.88
CA SER A 351 -21.68 83.75 55.76
C SER A 351 -20.78 82.52 55.64
N LYS A 352 -20.20 82.07 56.76
CA LYS A 352 -19.34 80.87 56.81
C LYS A 352 -20.12 79.58 56.54
N GLN A 353 -21.37 79.47 56.99
CA GLN A 353 -22.27 78.34 56.70
C GLN A 353 -22.55 78.23 55.19
N ARG A 354 -22.92 79.33 54.53
CA ARG A 354 -23.21 79.35 53.08
C ARG A 354 -21.99 79.01 52.22
N LEU A 355 -20.80 79.52 52.60
CA LEU A 355 -19.56 79.22 51.89
C LEU A 355 -19.14 77.75 52.04
N ASN A 356 -19.36 77.13 53.20
CA ASN A 356 -19.11 75.70 53.39
C ASN A 356 -20.12 74.83 52.62
N GLU A 357 -21.38 75.24 52.57
CA GLU A 357 -22.43 74.51 51.86
C GLU A 357 -22.23 74.55 50.34
N GLN A 358 -21.83 75.70 49.77
CA GLN A 358 -21.41 75.80 48.37
C GLN A 358 -20.17 74.94 48.07
N ARG A 359 -19.19 74.90 48.99
CA ARG A 359 -18.00 74.05 48.84
C ARG A 359 -18.36 72.57 48.83
N ARG A 360 -19.30 72.16 49.68
CA ARG A 360 -19.81 70.79 49.74
C ARG A 360 -20.58 70.42 48.48
N GLN A 361 -21.45 71.30 47.98
CA GLN A 361 -22.19 71.06 46.72
C GLN A 361 -21.24 70.94 45.52
N GLN A 362 -20.21 71.79 45.42
CA GLN A 362 -19.20 71.68 44.36
C GLN A 362 -18.37 70.40 44.47
N GLN A 363 -18.06 69.94 45.68
CA GLN A 363 -17.37 68.67 45.91
C GLN A 363 -18.26 67.46 45.58
N ASP A 364 -19.55 67.49 45.94
CA ASP A 364 -20.52 66.43 45.65
C ASP A 364 -20.81 66.32 44.14
N GLU A 365 -20.89 67.46 43.43
CA GLU A 365 -21.03 67.50 41.96
C GLU A 365 -19.77 67.02 41.24
N ALA A 366 -18.58 67.44 41.70
CA ALA A 366 -17.31 66.95 41.16
C ALA A 366 -17.17 65.43 41.38
N HIS A 367 -17.52 64.92 42.57
CA HIS A 367 -17.50 63.49 42.86
C HIS A 367 -18.51 62.70 42.02
N LYS A 368 -19.71 63.24 41.77
CA LYS A 368 -20.70 62.62 40.86
C LYS A 368 -20.20 62.55 39.42
N GLN A 369 -19.62 63.64 38.90
CA GLN A 369 -19.06 63.66 37.54
C GLN A 369 -17.87 62.70 37.41
N GLU A 370 -17.03 62.59 38.45
CA GLU A 370 -15.92 61.65 38.49
C GLU A 370 -16.40 60.18 38.52
N GLU A 371 -17.41 59.87 39.34
CA GLU A 371 -18.05 58.55 39.38
C GLU A 371 -18.74 58.17 38.06
N GLU A 372 -19.44 59.10 37.40
CA GLU A 372 -20.05 58.87 36.09
C GLU A 372 -18.98 58.67 35.00
N ALA A 373 -17.90 59.45 35.01
CA ALA A 373 -16.78 59.28 34.10
C ALA A 373 -16.07 57.93 34.32
N LYS A 374 -15.95 57.50 35.58
CA LYS A 374 -15.38 56.19 35.95
C LYS A 374 -16.27 55.04 35.48
N LYS A 375 -17.59 55.15 35.69
CA LYS A 375 -18.58 54.16 35.23
C LYS A 375 -18.64 54.06 33.70
N ALA A 376 -18.55 55.18 32.99
CA ALA A 376 -18.46 55.21 31.53
C ALA A 376 -17.15 54.57 31.03
N ARG A 377 -16.02 54.83 31.68
CA ARG A 377 -14.73 54.16 31.39
C ARG A 377 -14.79 52.66 31.64
N GLU A 378 -15.42 52.20 32.72
CA GLU A 378 -15.61 50.78 33.01
C GLU A 378 -16.52 50.11 31.98
N ALA A 379 -17.62 50.75 31.58
CA ALA A 379 -18.52 50.25 30.54
C ALA A 379 -17.83 50.11 29.17
N LEU A 380 -16.98 51.08 28.79
CA LEU A 380 -16.15 50.99 27.58
C LEU A 380 -15.15 49.83 27.66
N LYS A 381 -14.50 49.64 28.81
CA LYS A 381 -13.60 48.50 29.03
C LYS A 381 -14.36 47.17 28.97
N ASP A 382 -15.58 47.10 29.49
CA ASP A 382 -16.43 45.91 29.41
C ASP A 382 -16.89 45.60 27.99
N GLN A 383 -17.24 46.62 27.21
CA GLN A 383 -17.53 46.43 25.79
C GLN A 383 -16.30 45.93 25.02
N GLN A 384 -15.11 46.49 25.30
CA GLN A 384 -13.85 46.01 24.71
C GLN A 384 -13.52 44.57 25.13
N ARG A 385 -13.76 44.20 26.40
CA ARG A 385 -13.61 42.82 26.88
C ARG A 385 -14.57 41.87 26.16
N LYS A 386 -15.84 42.27 26.00
CA LYS A 386 -16.85 41.48 25.28
C LYS A 386 -16.53 41.35 23.79
N SER A 387 -16.12 42.43 23.13
CA SER A 387 -15.75 42.38 21.71
C SER A 387 -14.51 41.53 21.49
N ALA A 388 -13.49 41.66 22.35
CA ALA A 388 -12.29 40.83 22.31
C ALA A 388 -12.60 39.34 22.54
N TYR A 389 -13.51 39.02 23.48
CA TYR A 389 -13.96 37.66 23.73
C TYR A 389 -14.69 37.05 22.52
N LEU A 390 -15.63 37.80 21.92
CA LEU A 390 -16.37 37.35 20.75
C LEU A 390 -15.44 37.18 19.53
N GLU A 391 -14.48 38.08 19.34
CA GLU A 391 -13.49 37.97 18.28
C GLU A 391 -12.58 36.75 18.50
N ALA A 392 -12.15 36.50 19.73
CA ALA A 392 -11.38 35.30 20.09
C ALA A 392 -12.20 34.02 19.83
N GLN A 393 -13.49 34.02 20.17
CA GLN A 393 -14.39 32.90 19.90
C GLN A 393 -14.55 32.65 18.40
N ARG A 394 -14.72 33.70 17.58
CA ARG A 394 -14.77 33.59 16.11
C ARG A 394 -13.48 33.03 15.54
N LYS A 395 -12.32 33.55 15.97
CA LYS A 395 -11.01 33.02 15.54
C LYS A 395 -10.86 31.54 15.92
N GLN A 396 -11.38 31.15 17.08
CA GLN A 396 -11.35 29.75 17.51
C GLN A 396 -12.29 28.88 16.65
N THR A 397 -13.52 29.33 16.35
CA THR A 397 -14.43 28.59 15.47
C THR A 397 -13.88 28.48 14.05
N ASP A 398 -13.25 29.52 13.53
CA ASP A 398 -12.62 29.54 12.21
C ASP A 398 -11.39 28.62 12.16
N ARG A 399 -10.61 28.59 13.24
CA ARG A 399 -9.49 27.66 13.37
C ARG A 399 -9.98 26.21 13.40
N VAL A 400 -11.01 25.92 14.20
CA VAL A 400 -11.60 24.58 14.29
C VAL A 400 -12.19 24.15 12.95
N SER A 401 -12.96 25.01 12.28
CA SER A 401 -13.52 24.71 10.95
C SER A 401 -12.44 24.53 9.89
N SER A 402 -11.36 25.32 9.93
CA SER A 402 -10.20 25.15 9.06
C SER A 402 -9.51 23.80 9.29
N ILE A 403 -9.32 23.39 10.55
CA ILE A 403 -8.73 22.09 10.89
C ILE A 403 -9.63 20.94 10.40
N LEU A 404 -10.94 21.04 10.62
CA LEU A 404 -11.89 20.03 10.17
C LEU A 404 -11.94 19.92 8.64
N SER A 405 -11.99 21.05 7.92
CA SER A 405 -11.97 21.05 6.45
C SER A 405 -10.68 20.47 5.88
N LYS A 406 -9.52 20.81 6.47
CA LYS A 406 -8.23 20.20 6.11
C LYS A 406 -8.20 18.71 6.41
N GLY A 407 -8.82 18.28 7.52
CA GLY A 407 -9.00 16.87 7.88
C GLY A 407 -9.83 16.13 6.83
N MET A 408 -10.99 16.68 6.46
CA MET A 408 -11.87 16.12 5.43
C MET A 408 -11.19 16.04 4.07
N GLN A 409 -10.49 17.09 3.63
CA GLN A 409 -9.75 17.08 2.37
C GLN A 409 -8.63 16.04 2.35
N LYS A 410 -7.91 15.87 3.48
CA LYS A 410 -6.90 14.82 3.61
C LYS A 410 -7.54 13.44 3.56
N GLN A 411 -8.67 13.24 4.25
CA GLN A 411 -9.38 11.97 4.24
C GLN A 411 -9.89 11.62 2.84
N GLN A 412 -10.52 12.57 2.14
CA GLN A 412 -10.95 12.39 0.74
C GLN A 412 -9.79 12.02 -0.19
N LYS A 413 -8.62 12.66 -0.02
CA LYS A 413 -7.42 12.30 -0.78
C LYS A 413 -6.95 10.88 -0.44
N LEU A 414 -6.90 10.51 0.84
CA LEU A 414 -6.53 9.15 1.25
C LEU A 414 -7.52 8.11 0.72
N ASP A 415 -8.81 8.38 0.77
CA ASP A 415 -9.86 7.48 0.27
C ASP A 415 -9.76 7.32 -1.25
N SER A 416 -9.51 8.41 -2.00
CA SER A 416 -9.27 8.36 -3.44
C SER A 416 -8.03 7.55 -3.82
N LEU A 417 -6.93 7.71 -3.06
CA LEU A 417 -5.69 6.95 -3.27
C LEU A 417 -5.89 5.48 -2.93
N LYS A 418 -6.61 5.19 -1.85
CA LYS A 418 -6.94 3.83 -1.45
C LYS A 418 -7.83 3.15 -2.48
N SER A 419 -8.89 3.81 -2.96
CA SER A 419 -9.73 3.30 -4.04
C SER A 419 -8.94 3.01 -5.31
N HIS A 420 -8.01 3.89 -5.69
CA HIS A 420 -7.14 3.66 -6.84
C HIS A 420 -6.18 2.48 -6.62
N GLN A 421 -5.60 2.34 -5.42
CA GLN A 421 -4.73 1.21 -5.08
C GLN A 421 -5.50 -0.11 -5.04
N ASP A 422 -6.70 -0.10 -4.47
CA ASP A 422 -7.57 -1.27 -4.41
C ASP A 422 -7.99 -1.70 -5.83
N HIS A 423 -8.31 -0.75 -6.72
CA HIS A 423 -8.56 -0.99 -8.14
C HIS A 423 -7.36 -1.61 -8.87
N GLU A 424 -6.17 -1.01 -8.74
CA GLU A 424 -4.92 -1.53 -9.30
C GLU A 424 -4.59 -2.94 -8.77
N ASN A 425 -4.80 -3.17 -7.48
CA ASN A 425 -4.57 -4.48 -6.87
C ASN A 425 -5.57 -5.53 -7.37
N ALA A 426 -6.84 -5.15 -7.53
CA ALA A 426 -7.88 -6.00 -8.11
C ALA A 426 -7.54 -6.36 -9.56
N ARG A 427 -7.11 -5.38 -10.37
CA ARG A 427 -6.62 -5.59 -11.73
C ARG A 427 -5.45 -6.58 -11.78
N ARG A 428 -4.41 -6.37 -10.98
CA ARG A 428 -3.25 -7.28 -10.91
C ARG A 428 -3.60 -8.66 -10.38
N ALA A 429 -4.58 -8.76 -9.48
CA ALA A 429 -5.08 -10.04 -8.99
C ALA A 429 -5.83 -10.79 -10.11
N LEU A 430 -6.66 -10.09 -10.87
CA LEU A 430 -7.36 -10.64 -12.02
C LEU A 430 -6.38 -11.10 -13.11
N GLU A 431 -5.41 -10.27 -13.50
CA GLU A 431 -4.37 -10.66 -14.48
C GLU A 431 -3.64 -11.94 -14.07
N ARG A 432 -3.25 -12.05 -12.79
CA ARG A 432 -2.62 -13.27 -12.26
C ARG A 432 -3.55 -14.48 -12.28
N ARG A 433 -4.85 -14.28 -11.99
CA ARG A 433 -5.85 -15.35 -12.06
C ARG A 433 -5.99 -15.86 -13.49
N LEU A 434 -6.16 -14.95 -14.45
CA LEU A 434 -6.27 -15.26 -15.88
C LEU A 434 -5.02 -15.99 -16.41
N ASP A 435 -3.82 -15.58 -15.99
CA ASP A 435 -2.56 -16.26 -16.33
C ASP A 435 -2.48 -17.69 -15.78
N LEU A 436 -2.95 -17.89 -14.54
CA LEU A 436 -3.00 -19.22 -13.93
C LEU A 436 -4.03 -20.09 -14.66
N ASP A 437 -5.21 -19.56 -14.94
CA ASP A 437 -6.27 -20.26 -15.68
C ASP A 437 -5.75 -20.69 -17.06
N LEU A 438 -5.05 -19.82 -17.79
CA LEU A 438 -4.42 -20.17 -19.06
C LEU A 438 -3.41 -21.31 -18.94
N LYS A 439 -2.61 -21.36 -17.86
CA LYS A 439 -1.68 -22.47 -17.61
C LYS A 439 -2.43 -23.76 -17.31
N TRP A 440 -3.48 -23.70 -16.50
CA TRP A 440 -4.33 -24.86 -16.20
C TRP A 440 -4.99 -25.41 -17.46
N GLU A 441 -5.55 -24.54 -18.30
CA GLU A 441 -6.14 -24.87 -19.58
C GLU A 441 -5.13 -25.54 -20.53
N LYS A 442 -3.92 -25.00 -20.65
CA LYS A 442 -2.83 -25.63 -21.43
C LYS A 442 -2.47 -27.03 -20.93
N VAL A 443 -2.49 -27.25 -19.62
CA VAL A 443 -2.27 -28.57 -19.01
C VAL A 443 -3.43 -29.52 -19.35
N LYS A 444 -4.68 -29.05 -19.34
CA LYS A 444 -5.84 -29.87 -19.78
C LYS A 444 -5.74 -30.24 -21.25
N GLU A 445 -5.40 -29.29 -22.12
CA GLU A 445 -5.15 -29.53 -23.55
C GLU A 445 -4.02 -30.55 -23.76
N MET A 446 -2.92 -30.45 -23.01
CA MET A 446 -1.83 -31.42 -23.05
C MET A 446 -2.29 -32.82 -22.62
N LYS A 447 -3.02 -32.94 -21.51
CA LYS A 447 -3.56 -34.23 -21.05
C LYS A 447 -4.51 -34.86 -22.07
N ARG A 448 -5.36 -34.05 -22.72
CA ARG A 448 -6.28 -34.50 -23.78
C ARG A 448 -5.51 -35.00 -24.99
N ARG A 449 -4.48 -34.28 -25.44
CA ARG A 449 -3.58 -34.72 -26.53
C ARG A 449 -2.86 -36.02 -26.17
N ASP A 450 -2.24 -36.10 -24.99
CA ASP A 450 -1.54 -37.31 -24.54
C ASP A 450 -2.48 -38.52 -24.50
N MET A 451 -3.72 -38.35 -24.04
CA MET A 451 -4.72 -39.41 -24.03
C MET A 451 -5.10 -39.87 -25.43
N TYR A 452 -5.28 -38.92 -26.36
CA TYR A 452 -5.53 -39.25 -27.76
C TYR A 452 -4.35 -40.01 -28.39
N GLU A 453 -3.11 -39.55 -28.16
CA GLU A 453 -1.89 -40.21 -28.65
C GLU A 453 -1.74 -41.63 -28.08
N ARG A 454 -2.00 -41.81 -26.78
CA ARG A 454 -2.02 -43.14 -26.14
C ARG A 454 -3.07 -44.04 -26.75
N HIS A 455 -4.26 -43.52 -27.01
CA HIS A 455 -5.32 -44.29 -27.67
C HIS A 455 -4.90 -44.73 -29.08
N LEU A 456 -4.32 -43.83 -29.89
CA LEU A 456 -3.81 -44.18 -31.22
C LEU A 456 -2.71 -45.25 -31.15
N LEU A 457 -1.81 -45.16 -30.17
CA LEU A 457 -0.77 -46.16 -29.94
C LEU A 457 -1.37 -47.52 -29.57
N LEU A 458 -2.35 -47.54 -28.67
CA LEU A 458 -3.06 -48.77 -28.28
C LEU A 458 -3.80 -49.39 -29.47
N GLN A 459 -4.48 -48.58 -30.28
CA GLN A 459 -5.15 -49.04 -31.49
C GLN A 459 -4.15 -49.65 -32.49
N LYS A 460 -2.96 -49.05 -32.64
CA LYS A 460 -1.89 -49.59 -33.48
C LYS A 460 -1.36 -50.92 -32.93
N ILE A 461 -1.10 -51.00 -31.63
CA ILE A 461 -0.66 -52.25 -30.98
C ILE A 461 -1.69 -53.34 -31.25
N GLN A 462 -2.99 -53.08 -31.03
CA GLN A 462 -4.05 -54.04 -31.31
C GLN A 462 -4.09 -54.49 -32.78
N GLN A 463 -3.92 -53.56 -33.73
CA GLN A 463 -3.85 -53.89 -35.17
C GLN A 463 -2.63 -54.74 -35.51
N GLU A 464 -1.47 -54.46 -34.91
CA GLU A 464 -0.25 -55.26 -35.13
C GLU A 464 -0.36 -56.64 -34.46
N THR A 465 -0.95 -56.71 -33.26
CA THR A 465 -1.23 -57.97 -32.56
C THR A 465 -2.21 -58.85 -33.35
N THR A 466 -3.31 -58.30 -33.86
CA THR A 466 -4.25 -59.05 -34.70
C THR A 466 -3.61 -59.54 -36.01
N LYS A 467 -2.77 -58.72 -36.66
CA LYS A 467 -1.98 -59.15 -37.82
C LYS A 467 -1.00 -60.28 -37.46
N ALA A 468 -0.31 -60.18 -36.32
CA ALA A 468 0.60 -61.21 -35.86
C ALA A 468 -0.13 -62.53 -35.56
N HIS A 469 -1.32 -62.47 -34.93
CA HIS A 469 -2.17 -63.64 -34.73
C HIS A 469 -2.61 -64.27 -36.05
N GLY A 470 -3.08 -63.47 -37.02
CA GLY A 470 -3.44 -63.97 -38.34
C GLY A 470 -2.26 -64.64 -39.08
N LEU A 471 -1.04 -64.11 -38.95
CA LEU A 471 0.16 -64.75 -39.51
C LEU A 471 0.52 -66.06 -38.79
N LEU A 472 0.33 -66.14 -37.47
CA LEU A 472 0.52 -67.36 -36.71
C LEU A 472 -0.51 -68.43 -37.12
N GLU A 473 -1.78 -68.06 -37.26
CA GLU A 473 -2.85 -68.94 -37.73
C GLU A 473 -2.59 -69.47 -39.15
N GLN A 474 -2.15 -68.60 -40.07
CA GLN A 474 -1.75 -69.00 -41.42
C GLN A 474 -0.56 -69.97 -41.38
N ARG A 475 0.42 -69.71 -40.51
CA ARG A 475 1.57 -70.60 -40.34
C ARG A 475 1.15 -71.96 -39.79
N THR A 476 0.27 -72.02 -38.79
CA THR A 476 -0.23 -73.29 -38.23
C THR A 476 -1.05 -74.06 -39.26
N ALA A 477 -1.94 -73.38 -40.01
CA ALA A 477 -2.70 -74.00 -41.08
C ALA A 477 -1.79 -74.59 -42.18
N LEU A 478 -0.70 -73.89 -42.56
CA LEU A 478 0.29 -74.42 -43.49
C LEU A 478 1.05 -75.63 -42.94
N GLN A 479 1.34 -75.65 -41.63
CA GLN A 479 1.98 -76.81 -41.00
C GLN A 479 1.03 -78.02 -40.95
N GLU A 480 -0.24 -77.82 -40.64
CA GLU A 480 -1.27 -78.86 -40.69
C GLU A 480 -1.49 -79.38 -42.10
N ALA A 481 -1.60 -78.49 -43.10
CA ALA A 481 -1.70 -78.87 -44.50
C ALA A 481 -0.49 -79.70 -44.96
N ARG A 482 0.74 -79.35 -44.52
CA ARG A 482 1.94 -80.16 -44.79
C ARG A 482 1.90 -81.53 -44.11
N LYS A 483 1.39 -81.62 -42.86
CA LYS A 483 1.21 -82.90 -42.17
C LYS A 483 0.21 -83.77 -42.91
N MET A 484 -0.94 -83.22 -43.29
CA MET A 484 -1.97 -83.92 -44.07
C MET A 484 -1.43 -84.39 -45.42
N ALA A 485 -0.79 -83.51 -46.20
CA ALA A 485 -0.19 -83.88 -47.48
C ALA A 485 0.90 -84.96 -47.34
N ASN A 486 1.71 -84.92 -46.28
CA ASN A 486 2.68 -85.98 -45.98
C ASN A 486 2.01 -87.30 -45.60
N MET A 487 0.92 -87.26 -44.82
CA MET A 487 0.11 -88.44 -44.50
C MET A 487 -0.51 -89.02 -45.76
N ASP A 488 -1.12 -88.19 -46.61
CA ASP A 488 -1.75 -88.59 -47.88
C ASP A 488 -0.72 -89.20 -48.83
N ALA A 489 0.46 -88.58 -48.98
CA ALA A 489 1.55 -89.14 -49.77
C ALA A 489 2.06 -90.48 -49.19
N SER A 490 2.07 -90.63 -47.86
CA SER A 490 2.40 -91.91 -47.22
C SER A 490 1.33 -92.98 -47.49
N PHE A 491 0.05 -92.63 -47.40
CA PHE A 491 -1.06 -93.52 -47.76
C PHE A 491 -1.02 -93.91 -49.23
N GLN A 492 -0.75 -92.97 -50.14
CA GLN A 492 -0.58 -93.27 -51.56
C GLN A 492 0.61 -94.20 -51.82
N ARG A 493 1.76 -93.99 -51.14
CA ARG A 493 2.90 -94.91 -51.21
C ARG A 493 2.54 -96.31 -50.71
N GLN A 494 1.84 -96.42 -49.59
CA GLN A 494 1.37 -97.71 -49.08
C GLN A 494 0.40 -98.38 -50.06
N LYS A 495 -0.56 -97.64 -50.63
CA LYS A 495 -1.47 -98.15 -51.66
C LYS A 495 -0.74 -98.64 -52.90
N LEU A 496 0.25 -97.89 -53.39
CA LEU A 496 1.10 -98.30 -54.50
C LEU A 496 1.93 -99.54 -54.16
N LEU A 497 2.50 -99.63 -52.96
CA LEU A 497 3.20 -100.83 -52.51
C LEU A 497 2.28 -102.05 -52.48
N VAL A 498 1.06 -101.93 -51.96
CA VAL A 498 0.05 -103.00 -51.98
C VAL A 498 -0.36 -103.36 -53.41
N ALA A 499 -0.53 -102.38 -54.30
CA ALA A 499 -0.85 -102.63 -55.71
C ALA A 499 0.30 -103.34 -56.45
N VAL A 500 1.55 -102.95 -56.18
CA VAL A 500 2.74 -103.64 -56.70
C VAL A 500 2.85 -105.06 -56.13
N GLU A 501 2.56 -105.27 -54.85
CA GLU A 501 2.55 -106.60 -54.22
C GLU A 501 1.42 -107.50 -54.77
N LYS A 502 0.26 -106.93 -55.07
CA LYS A 502 -0.81 -107.63 -55.81
C LYS A 502 -0.37 -107.99 -57.23
N LEU A 503 0.28 -107.07 -57.95
CA LEU A 503 0.84 -107.35 -59.29
C LEU A 503 1.92 -108.43 -59.28
N THR A 504 2.80 -108.48 -58.28
CA THR A 504 3.85 -109.50 -58.20
C THR A 504 3.27 -110.89 -57.86
N THR A 505 2.16 -110.94 -57.13
CA THR A 505 1.45 -112.17 -56.80
C THR A 505 0.52 -112.66 -57.93
N THR A 506 -0.11 -111.76 -58.69
CA THR A 506 -0.91 -112.09 -59.88
C THR A 506 -0.09 -111.93 -61.16
N LYS A 507 0.40 -113.02 -61.75
CA LYS A 507 1.23 -113.05 -63.00
C LYS A 507 0.53 -112.54 -64.30
N ASN A 508 -0.55 -111.76 -64.22
CA ASN A 508 -1.30 -111.25 -65.37
C ASN A 508 -0.97 -109.78 -65.64
N TRP A 509 0.14 -109.53 -66.35
CA TRP A 509 0.60 -108.18 -66.70
C TRP A 509 -0.18 -107.53 -67.86
N THR A 510 -0.94 -108.31 -68.62
CA THR A 510 -1.52 -107.91 -69.92
C THR A 510 -2.83 -107.13 -69.82
N SER A 511 -3.50 -107.11 -68.66
CA SER A 511 -4.79 -106.41 -68.49
C SER A 511 -4.67 -104.95 -68.03
N PHE A 512 -3.47 -104.45 -67.74
CA PHE A 512 -3.27 -103.15 -67.08
C PHE A 512 -2.57 -102.08 -67.94
N VAL A 513 -2.18 -102.40 -69.17
CA VAL A 513 -1.64 -101.43 -70.13
C VAL A 513 -2.80 -100.81 -70.89
N GLY A 514 -3.07 -99.52 -70.63
CA GLY A 514 -4.05 -98.75 -71.40
C GLY A 514 -3.56 -98.54 -72.85
N ASN A 515 -4.51 -98.33 -73.76
CA ASN A 515 -4.27 -98.26 -75.21
C ASN A 515 -3.32 -97.14 -75.68
N ASP A 516 -2.92 -96.22 -74.80
CA ASP A 516 -1.97 -95.13 -75.04
C ASP A 516 -0.58 -95.34 -74.39
N GLY A 517 -0.29 -96.55 -73.86
CA GLY A 517 1.02 -96.87 -73.28
C GLY A 517 1.29 -96.22 -71.91
N GLY A 518 0.35 -95.49 -71.34
CA GLY A 518 0.36 -95.04 -69.95
C GLY A 518 -0.27 -96.07 -69.01
N LEU A 519 0.39 -96.36 -67.88
CA LEU A 519 -0.16 -97.18 -66.78
C LEU A 519 -1.39 -96.46 -66.19
N ASN A 520 -2.57 -97.07 -66.30
CA ASN A 520 -3.80 -96.50 -65.75
C ASN A 520 -3.92 -96.84 -64.25
N ILE A 521 -3.46 -95.93 -63.39
CA ILE A 521 -3.40 -96.11 -61.93
C ILE A 521 -4.79 -96.31 -61.31
N ASP A 522 -5.85 -95.69 -61.85
CA ASP A 522 -7.22 -95.84 -61.34
C ASP A 522 -7.79 -97.24 -61.61
N ALA A 523 -7.36 -97.91 -62.68
CA ALA A 523 -7.77 -99.28 -62.98
C ALA A 523 -7.11 -100.34 -62.06
N MET A 524 -6.03 -99.99 -61.34
CA MET A 524 -5.37 -100.85 -60.36
C MET A 524 -5.95 -100.72 -58.94
N MET A 525 -6.77 -99.68 -58.70
CA MET A 525 -7.29 -99.36 -57.37
C MET A 525 -8.71 -99.90 -57.10
N HIS A 526 -9.42 -100.34 -58.14
CA HIS A 526 -10.65 -101.14 -58.06
C HIS A 526 -10.31 -102.62 -58.29
#